data_AF-A0A3A4S2Y8-F1
#
_entry.id   AF-A0A3A4S2Y8-F1
#
_cell.length_a   1.000
_cell.length_b   1.000
_cell.length_c   1.000
_cell.angle_alpha   90.00
_cell.angle_beta   90.00
_cell.angle_gamma   90.00
#
_symmetry.space_group_name_H-M   'P 1'
#
loop_
_entity.id
_entity.type
_entity.pdbx_description
1 polymer ?
#
loop_
_entity_poly.entity_id
_entity_poly.type
_entity_poly.pdbx_seq_one_letter_code
_entity_poly.pdbx_strand_id
1 'polypeptide(L)'
;MKKTYLTVIALFIVLTATPLMAASTTFEGKFNGANCMFYLNECPMDMPDAHIAMEPDFVLTQPDKSYMYITNIDRAIKAKYLHQNVRVQGKQVNKNAIKAESLDVQKDGKYVTVWTLAAHMKEIEKQNRH
;
A
#
# COMPACT_ATOMS: atom_id res chain seq x y z
N MET A 1 -52.12 13.48 35.18
CA MET A 1 -51.75 12.77 33.93
C MET A 1 -50.88 13.68 33.07
N LYS A 2 -49.56 13.79 33.30
CA LYS A 2 -48.69 14.73 32.53
C LYS A 2 -47.16 14.59 32.77
N LYS A 3 -46.67 13.45 33.28
CA LYS A 3 -45.24 13.32 33.68
C LYS A 3 -44.47 12.16 33.05
N THR A 4 -45.05 11.44 32.10
CA THR A 4 -44.45 10.20 31.56
C THR A 4 -43.89 10.31 30.14
N TYR A 5 -44.08 11.43 29.44
CA TYR A 5 -43.66 11.58 28.03
C TYR A 5 -42.33 12.31 27.84
N LEU A 6 -41.79 12.94 28.88
CA LEU A 6 -40.57 13.76 28.77
C LEU A 6 -39.27 12.95 28.90
N THR A 7 -39.33 11.70 29.35
CA THR A 7 -38.13 10.88 29.57
C THR A 7 -37.76 9.99 28.38
N VAL A 8 -38.64 9.83 27.39
CA VAL A 8 -38.41 8.93 26.24
C VAL A 8 -37.69 9.63 25.07
N ILE A 9 -37.73 10.97 25.00
CA ILE A 9 -37.12 11.74 23.91
C ILE A 9 -35.60 11.95 24.11
N ALA A 10 -35.10 11.82 25.35
CA ALA A 10 -33.68 11.98 25.64
C ALA A 10 -32.81 10.76 25.27
N LEU A 11 -33.42 9.62 24.89
CA LEU A 11 -32.69 8.37 24.62
C LEU A 11 -32.31 8.16 23.14
N PHE A 12 -32.73 9.05 22.24
CA PHE A 12 -32.55 8.87 20.78
C PHE A 12 -31.46 9.74 20.13
N ILE A 13 -30.75 10.58 20.89
CA ILE A 13 -29.77 11.54 20.35
C ILE A 13 -28.30 11.06 20.49
N VAL A 14 -28.07 9.90 21.12
CA VAL A 14 -26.72 9.30 21.20
C VAL A 14 -26.55 8.23 20.11
N LEU A 15 -26.93 8.56 18.88
CA LEU A 15 -26.51 7.76 17.71
C LEU A 15 -25.10 8.24 17.33
N THR A 16 -24.15 7.58 17.98
CA THR A 16 -22.71 7.62 17.82
C THR A 16 -22.24 8.04 16.42
N ALA A 17 -21.72 9.26 16.32
CA ALA A 17 -20.79 9.64 15.26
C ALA A 17 -19.47 8.88 15.50
N THR A 18 -19.42 7.60 15.14
CA THR A 18 -18.14 6.92 15.01
C THR A 18 -17.42 7.56 13.84
N PRO A 19 -16.25 8.21 14.03
CA PRO A 19 -15.50 8.74 12.91
C PRO A 19 -15.22 7.58 11.97
N LEU A 20 -15.63 7.73 10.71
CA LEU A 20 -15.27 6.81 9.63
C LEU A 20 -13.75 7.00 9.40
N MET A 21 -12.94 6.40 10.28
CA MET A 21 -11.52 6.25 10.10
C MET A 21 -11.38 5.45 8.81
N ALA A 22 -11.02 6.12 7.72
CA ALA A 22 -10.73 5.49 6.44
C ALA A 22 -9.63 4.46 6.69
N ALA A 23 -10.04 3.21 6.87
CA ALA A 23 -9.16 2.13 7.27
C ALA A 23 -8.11 1.95 6.17
N SER A 24 -6.84 1.99 6.58
CA SER A 24 -5.74 1.58 5.73
C SER A 24 -5.89 0.09 5.47
N THR A 25 -5.90 -0.30 4.20
CA THR A 25 -6.00 -1.71 3.80
C THR A 25 -4.60 -2.28 3.67
N THR A 26 -4.45 -3.53 4.11
CA THR A 26 -3.21 -4.28 3.94
C THR A 26 -3.29 -5.11 2.66
N PHE A 27 -2.29 -4.97 1.80
CA PHE A 27 -2.14 -5.73 0.56
C PHE A 27 -0.85 -6.54 0.62
N GLU A 28 -0.92 -7.84 0.32
CA GLU A 28 0.22 -8.74 0.35
C GLU A 28 0.52 -9.28 -1.04
N GLY A 29 1.80 -9.46 -1.34
CA GLY A 29 2.22 -9.93 -2.65
C GLY A 29 3.72 -9.83 -2.86
N LYS A 30 4.13 -9.75 -4.12
CA LYS A 30 5.53 -9.58 -4.53
C LYS A 30 5.64 -8.45 -5.55
N PHE A 31 6.76 -7.73 -5.54
CA PHE A 31 7.08 -6.84 -6.65
C PHE A 31 7.53 -7.64 -7.86
N ASN A 32 6.95 -7.33 -9.02
CA ASN A 32 7.37 -7.84 -10.33
C ASN A 32 7.43 -6.69 -11.33
N GLY A 33 8.19 -6.86 -12.41
CA GLY A 33 8.25 -5.89 -13.51
C GLY A 33 6.86 -5.63 -14.09
N ALA A 34 6.55 -4.36 -14.40
CA ALA A 34 5.26 -3.99 -14.95
C ALA A 34 5.06 -4.58 -16.35
N ASN A 35 6.05 -4.44 -17.25
CA ASN A 35 5.97 -5.01 -18.59
C ASN A 35 5.89 -6.54 -18.53
N CYS A 36 6.68 -7.12 -17.65
CA CYS A 36 6.58 -8.51 -17.24
C CYS A 36 5.13 -8.94 -16.97
N MET A 37 4.40 -8.24 -16.10
CA MET A 37 3.01 -8.59 -15.79
C MET A 37 2.01 -8.31 -16.91
N PHE A 38 2.30 -7.38 -17.83
CA PHE A 38 1.35 -6.99 -18.87
C PHE A 38 1.49 -7.78 -20.15
N TYR A 39 2.72 -8.16 -20.51
CA TYR A 39 3.04 -8.69 -21.82
C TYR A 39 3.65 -10.08 -21.78
N LEU A 40 4.20 -10.50 -20.64
CA LEU A 40 4.91 -11.77 -20.53
C LEU A 40 4.12 -12.71 -19.61
N ASN A 41 3.94 -13.95 -20.06
CA ASN A 41 3.36 -14.98 -19.20
C ASN A 41 4.33 -15.38 -18.08
N GLU A 42 5.64 -15.20 -18.29
CA GLU A 42 6.72 -15.48 -17.35
C GLU A 42 7.85 -14.44 -17.48
N CYS A 43 8.40 -13.99 -16.35
CA CYS A 43 9.50 -13.03 -16.33
C CYS A 43 10.84 -13.70 -16.67
N PRO A 44 11.66 -13.10 -17.56
CA PRO A 44 12.99 -13.63 -17.87
C PRO A 44 13.88 -13.60 -16.62
N MET A 45 14.42 -14.77 -16.24
CA MET A 45 15.29 -14.94 -15.06
C MET A 45 16.78 -15.07 -15.43
N ASP A 46 17.08 -15.13 -16.72
CA ASP A 46 18.42 -15.34 -17.29
C ASP A 46 19.25 -14.06 -17.40
N MET A 47 18.59 -12.89 -17.51
CA MET A 47 19.23 -11.57 -17.52
C MET A 47 18.50 -10.57 -16.59
N PRO A 48 18.46 -10.84 -15.27
CA PRO A 48 17.63 -10.09 -14.34
C PRO A 48 18.02 -8.60 -14.32
N ASP A 49 19.30 -8.26 -14.34
CA ASP A 49 19.76 -6.87 -14.22
C ASP A 49 19.39 -6.01 -15.45
N ALA A 50 19.59 -6.55 -16.66
CA ALA A 50 19.22 -5.85 -17.89
C ALA A 50 17.70 -5.67 -17.99
N HIS A 51 16.95 -6.70 -17.62
CA HIS A 51 15.49 -6.66 -17.61
C HIS A 51 14.97 -5.65 -16.57
N ILE A 52 15.47 -5.70 -15.34
CA ILE A 52 15.17 -4.74 -14.26
C ILE A 52 15.46 -3.31 -14.72
N ALA A 53 16.54 -3.06 -15.46
CA ALA A 53 16.87 -1.72 -15.96
C ALA A 53 15.85 -1.22 -17.00
N MET A 54 15.28 -2.11 -17.82
CA MET A 54 14.32 -1.77 -18.87
C MET A 54 12.88 -1.62 -18.40
N GLU A 55 12.55 -2.14 -17.21
CA GLU A 55 11.20 -2.03 -16.65
C GLU A 55 10.83 -0.57 -16.36
N PRO A 56 9.72 -0.01 -16.90
CA PRO A 56 9.33 1.36 -16.62
C PRO A 56 8.98 1.55 -15.14
N ASP A 57 8.40 0.52 -14.52
CA ASP A 57 8.09 0.49 -13.10
C ASP A 57 7.89 -0.96 -12.62
N PHE A 58 7.62 -1.12 -11.32
CA PHE A 58 7.29 -2.40 -10.69
C PHE A 58 5.91 -2.34 -10.01
N VAL A 59 5.15 -3.43 -10.13
CA VAL A 59 3.80 -3.56 -9.57
C VAL A 59 3.77 -4.61 -8.47
N LEU A 60 2.84 -4.47 -7.52
CA LEU A 60 2.55 -5.49 -6.52
C LEU A 60 1.64 -6.55 -7.15
N THR A 61 2.15 -7.76 -7.35
CA THR A 61 1.37 -8.92 -7.81
C THR A 61 0.89 -9.72 -6.61
N GLN A 62 -0.40 -10.00 -6.58
CA GLN A 62 -1.06 -10.81 -5.55
C GLN A 62 -1.08 -12.30 -5.92
N PRO A 63 -1.39 -13.21 -4.99
CA PRO A 63 -1.43 -14.66 -5.26
C PRO A 63 -2.38 -15.07 -6.39
N ASP A 64 -3.45 -14.30 -6.63
CA ASP A 64 -4.43 -14.52 -7.70
C ASP A 64 -3.98 -13.97 -9.07
N LYS A 65 -2.71 -13.53 -9.19
CA LYS A 65 -2.11 -12.87 -10.35
C LYS A 65 -2.69 -11.49 -10.69
N SER A 66 -3.59 -10.95 -9.86
CA SER A 66 -3.95 -9.54 -9.96
C SER A 66 -2.75 -8.66 -9.60
N TYR A 67 -2.75 -7.42 -10.10
CA TYR A 67 -1.66 -6.48 -9.83
C TYR A 67 -2.21 -5.11 -9.41
N MET A 68 -1.39 -4.39 -8.64
CA MET A 68 -1.63 -2.98 -8.33
C MET A 68 -0.35 -2.16 -8.38
N TYR A 69 -0.46 -0.96 -8.91
CA TYR A 69 0.57 0.05 -8.83
C TYR A 69 0.67 0.63 -7.42
N ILE A 70 1.89 0.92 -6.98
CA ILE A 70 2.12 1.74 -5.79
C ILE A 70 2.64 3.09 -6.25
N THR A 71 1.79 4.09 -6.12
CA THR A 71 1.94 5.38 -6.82
C THR A 71 2.94 6.33 -6.17
N ASN A 72 3.30 6.10 -4.91
CA ASN A 72 4.12 7.01 -4.10
C ASN A 72 5.35 6.34 -3.49
N ILE A 73 5.70 5.14 -3.94
CA ILE A 73 6.99 4.50 -3.63
C ILE A 73 7.84 4.55 -4.89
N ASP A 74 9.05 5.07 -4.74
CA ASP A 74 10.02 5.19 -5.82
C ASP A 74 10.35 3.83 -6.46
N ARG A 75 10.57 3.85 -7.78
CA ARG A 75 10.91 2.67 -8.58
C ARG A 75 12.11 1.91 -8.02
N ALA A 76 13.16 2.59 -7.56
CA ALA A 76 14.36 1.96 -7.04
C ALA A 76 14.09 1.21 -5.72
N ILE A 77 13.20 1.73 -4.87
CA ILE A 77 12.77 1.05 -3.64
C ILE A 77 12.03 -0.25 -4.00
N LYS A 78 11.13 -0.20 -4.99
CA LYS A 78 10.41 -1.39 -5.45
C LYS A 78 11.35 -2.44 -6.05
N ALA A 79 12.30 -2.01 -6.89
CA ALA A 79 13.32 -2.87 -7.48
C ALA A 79 14.20 -3.56 -6.42
N LYS A 80 14.57 -2.85 -5.34
CA LYS A 80 15.36 -3.42 -4.23
C LYS A 80 14.68 -4.61 -3.54
N TYR A 81 13.36 -4.68 -3.60
CA TYR A 81 12.55 -5.73 -2.99
C TYR A 81 11.83 -6.62 -4.01
N LEU A 82 12.35 -6.69 -5.24
CA LEU A 82 11.80 -7.53 -6.30
C LEU A 82 11.72 -9.00 -5.86
N HIS A 83 10.62 -9.66 -6.21
CA HIS A 83 10.31 -11.07 -5.91
C HIS A 83 10.28 -11.48 -4.42
N GLN A 84 10.53 -10.55 -3.50
CA GLN A 84 10.37 -10.76 -2.06
C GLN A 84 8.90 -10.63 -1.66
N ASN A 85 8.49 -11.38 -0.64
CA ASN A 85 7.17 -11.21 -0.05
C ASN A 85 7.12 -9.87 0.66
N VAL A 86 6.14 -9.05 0.29
CA VAL A 86 5.95 -7.72 0.84
C VAL A 86 4.51 -7.54 1.31
N ARG A 87 4.36 -6.63 2.28
CA ARG A 87 3.09 -6.15 2.77
C ARG A 87 3.05 -4.63 2.61
N VAL A 88 2.03 -4.13 1.94
CA VAL A 88 1.81 -2.71 1.71
C VAL A 88 0.57 -2.32 2.48
N GLN A 89 0.72 -1.40 3.43
CA GLN A 89 -0.44 -0.77 4.07
C GLN A 89 -0.70 0.54 3.37
N GLY A 90 -1.95 0.81 3.01
CA GLY A 90 -2.30 2.08 2.39
C GLY A 90 -3.75 2.13 1.91
N LYS A 91 -4.02 3.14 1.09
CA LYS A 91 -5.36 3.39 0.55
C LYS A 91 -5.39 3.05 -0.92
N GLN A 92 -6.34 2.22 -1.31
CA GLN A 92 -6.63 1.99 -2.73
C GLN A 92 -7.20 3.29 -3.32
N VAL A 93 -6.55 3.82 -4.35
CA VAL A 93 -6.96 5.08 -5.00
C VAL A 93 -7.81 4.83 -6.24
N ASN A 94 -7.65 3.67 -6.87
CA ASN A 94 -8.52 3.14 -7.92
C ASN A 94 -8.38 1.61 -7.99
N LYS A 95 -9.05 0.96 -8.95
CA LYS A 95 -9.06 -0.50 -9.10
C LYS A 95 -7.66 -1.14 -9.07
N ASN A 96 -6.65 -0.51 -9.66
CA ASN A 96 -5.31 -1.08 -9.86
C ASN A 96 -4.21 -0.22 -9.24
N ALA A 97 -4.52 0.63 -8.24
CA ALA A 97 -3.51 1.51 -7.65
C ALA A 97 -3.73 1.74 -6.15
N ILE A 98 -2.62 1.76 -5.43
CA ILE A 98 -2.52 2.03 -4.00
C ILE A 98 -1.66 3.28 -3.81
N LYS A 99 -2.06 4.10 -2.84
CA LYS A 99 -1.17 5.06 -2.19
C LYS A 99 -0.72 4.46 -0.86
N ALA A 100 0.55 4.08 -0.77
CA ALA A 100 1.11 3.40 0.39
C ALA A 100 1.37 4.36 1.56
N GLU A 101 1.14 3.87 2.76
CA GLU A 101 1.50 4.49 4.04
C GLU A 101 2.74 3.80 4.62
N SER A 102 2.85 2.47 4.47
CA SER A 102 4.07 1.71 4.77
C SER A 102 4.32 0.58 3.78
N LEU A 103 5.58 0.14 3.73
CA LEU A 103 6.04 -1.06 3.05
C LEU A 103 6.83 -1.90 4.04
N ASP A 104 6.37 -3.12 4.26
CA ASP A 104 7.05 -4.14 5.05
C ASP A 104 7.54 -5.26 4.12
N VAL A 105 8.72 -5.80 4.40
CA VAL A 105 9.33 -6.90 3.63
C VAL A 105 9.55 -8.08 4.55
N GLN A 106 9.23 -9.28 4.09
CA GLN A 106 9.45 -10.49 4.85
C GLN A 106 10.95 -10.85 4.87
N LYS A 107 11.52 -10.91 6.07
CA LYS A 107 12.90 -11.32 6.34
C LYS A 107 12.88 -12.31 7.51
N ASP A 108 13.50 -13.48 7.32
CA ASP A 108 13.58 -14.52 8.36
C ASP A 108 12.22 -14.87 8.99
N GLY A 109 11.19 -14.95 8.15
CA GLY A 109 9.81 -15.26 8.55
C GLY A 109 9.04 -14.11 9.22
N LYS A 110 9.64 -12.93 9.40
CA LYS A 110 9.01 -11.75 10.01
C LYS A 110 8.90 -10.60 9.02
N TYR A 111 7.84 -9.81 9.13
CA TYR A 111 7.73 -8.57 8.36
C TYR A 111 8.50 -7.45 9.05
N VAL A 112 9.36 -6.77 8.28
CA VAL A 112 10.15 -5.63 8.73
C VAL A 112 9.79 -4.41 7.88
N THR A 113 9.41 -3.32 8.53
CA THR A 113 9.14 -2.05 7.84
C THR A 113 10.42 -1.47 7.25
N VAL A 114 10.42 -1.26 5.94
CA VAL A 114 11.57 -0.73 5.20
C VAL A 114 11.34 0.67 4.65
N TRP A 115 10.08 1.11 4.60
CA TRP A 115 9.71 2.44 4.14
C TRP A 115 8.37 2.86 4.77
N THR A 116 8.24 4.14 5.09
CA THR A 116 6.96 4.76 5.48
C THR A 116 6.83 6.12 4.82
N LEU A 117 5.59 6.51 4.50
CA LEU A 117 5.30 7.82 3.94
C LEU A 117 5.74 8.93 4.90
N ALA A 118 5.51 8.76 6.20
CA ALA A 118 5.89 9.75 7.21
C ALA A 118 7.40 10.00 7.26
N ALA A 119 8.22 8.95 7.23
CA ALA A 119 9.67 9.10 7.21
C ALA A 119 10.16 9.72 5.89
N HIS A 120 9.55 9.32 4.77
CA HIS A 120 9.89 9.85 3.45
C HIS A 120 9.60 11.35 3.34
N MET A 121 8.42 11.81 3.80
CA MET A 121 8.06 13.22 3.79
C MET A 121 9.01 14.06 4.64
N LYS A 122 9.42 13.56 5.82
CA LYS A 122 10.42 14.24 6.67
C LYS A 122 11.77 14.43 5.99
N GLU A 123 12.19 13.45 5.18
CA GLU A 123 13.44 13.55 4.42
C GLU A 123 13.33 14.59 3.31
N ILE A 124 12.23 14.60 2.56
CA ILE A 124 11.96 15.63 1.53
C ILE A 124 11.95 17.04 2.15
N GLU A 125 11.26 17.22 3.27
CA GLU A 125 11.23 18.50 3.99
C GLU A 125 12.62 18.94 4.45
N LYS A 126 13.49 18.01 4.85
CA LYS A 126 14.87 18.31 5.24
C LYS A 126 15.70 18.76 4.04
N GLN A 127 15.55 18.10 2.90
CA GLN A 127 16.26 18.44 1.67
C GLN A 127 15.85 19.82 1.14
N ASN A 128 14.57 20.18 1.24
CA ASN A 128 14.05 21.48 0.79
C ASN A 128 14.40 22.66 1.71
N ARG A 129 14.99 22.42 2.89
CA ARG A 129 15.47 23.46 3.81
C ARG A 129 16.93 23.87 3.56
N HIS A 130 17.60 23.25 2.60
CA HIS A 130 18.96 23.55 2.17
C HIS A 130 18.94 24.14 0.76
#